data_AF-U1QSK8-F1
#
_entry.id   AF-U1QSK8-F1
#
_cell.length_a   1.000
_cell.length_b   1.000
_cell.length_c   1.000
_cell.angle_alpha   90.00
_cell.angle_beta   90.00
_cell.angle_gamma   90.00
#
_symmetry.space_group_name_H-M   'P 1'
#
loop_
_entity.id
_entity.type
_entity.pdbx_description
1 polymer ?
#
loop_
_entity_poly.entity_id
_entity_poly.type
_entity_poly.pdbx_seq_one_letter_code
_entity_poly.pdbx_strand_id
1 'polypeptide(L)'
;MVDQFATIHQGGGQEVTDQTEDIWSHRWYLSAGTGSAYVTDDSSPDCATIEVNGYTIQPETFYGQIATIGVYAHEFGHGLGLPDLYDTDYSSEGIGNWGLMGSGSYGGVNRSGDAPNHMTAWTKAYLGWLDPPTVTTGELRDSISLNNVSQSNDYLKLLNESNNTNGEYFYVENRQQVGFDKGLPGEGLLVTHINESRLGGRLCVLEQL
;
A
#
# COMPACT_ATOMS: atom_id res chain seq x y z
N MET A 1 2.70 -23.03 7.48
CA MET A 1 1.77 -22.09 6.84
C MET A 1 2.54 -21.27 5.82
N VAL A 2 1.98 -21.07 4.63
CA VAL A 2 2.52 -20.18 3.61
C VAL A 2 2.24 -18.74 4.00
N ASP A 3 3.27 -17.88 3.93
CA ASP A 3 3.16 -16.47 4.31
C ASP A 3 2.31 -15.67 3.30
N GLN A 4 2.56 -15.90 2.00
CA GLN A 4 1.77 -15.32 0.92
C GLN A 4 1.63 -16.29 -0.25
N PHE A 5 0.39 -16.50 -0.70
CA PHE A 5 0.07 -17.27 -1.89
C PHE A 5 -0.61 -16.36 -2.93
N ALA A 6 0.09 -16.09 -4.03
CA ALA A 6 -0.42 -15.26 -5.11
C ALA A 6 -0.70 -16.11 -6.34
N THR A 7 -1.90 -16.02 -6.88
CA THR A 7 -2.35 -16.75 -8.07
C THR A 7 -2.60 -15.78 -9.20
N ILE A 8 -2.12 -16.14 -10.39
CA ILE A 8 -2.44 -15.44 -11.64
C ILE A 8 -3.30 -16.36 -12.49
N HIS A 9 -4.52 -15.94 -12.83
CA HIS A 9 -5.39 -16.72 -13.70
C HIS A 9 -5.33 -16.21 -15.13
N GLN A 10 -5.56 -17.11 -16.09
CA GLN A 10 -5.60 -16.76 -17.51
C GLN A 10 -6.74 -15.76 -17.79
N GLY A 11 -6.51 -14.83 -18.73
CA GLY A 11 -7.53 -13.91 -19.21
C GLY A 11 -7.68 -12.64 -18.38
N GLY A 12 -8.83 -11.97 -18.51
CA GLY A 12 -9.15 -10.72 -17.81
C GLY A 12 -9.92 -10.99 -16.52
N GLY A 13 -9.85 -10.05 -15.58
CA GLY A 13 -10.66 -10.10 -14.36
C GLY A 13 -12.08 -9.61 -14.64
N GLN A 14 -13.07 -10.17 -13.94
CA GLN A 14 -14.48 -9.80 -14.10
C GLN A 14 -14.70 -8.30 -13.89
N GLU A 15 -13.94 -7.66 -13.01
CA GLU A 15 -14.00 -6.22 -12.73
C GLU A 15 -13.62 -5.32 -13.92
N VAL A 16 -13.08 -5.91 -15.00
CA VAL A 16 -12.72 -5.21 -16.24
C VAL A 16 -13.55 -5.69 -17.43
N THR A 17 -13.86 -6.98 -17.49
CA THR A 17 -14.51 -7.59 -18.67
C THR A 17 -16.03 -7.61 -18.59
N ASP A 18 -16.58 -7.43 -17.38
CA ASP A 18 -17.99 -7.64 -17.03
C ASP A 18 -18.52 -9.05 -17.38
N GLN A 19 -17.66 -10.02 -17.70
CA GLN A 19 -18.07 -11.38 -18.01
C GLN A 19 -18.22 -12.18 -16.71
N THR A 20 -19.40 -12.75 -16.49
CA THR A 20 -19.70 -13.48 -15.24
C THR A 20 -18.97 -14.81 -15.09
N GLU A 21 -18.34 -15.30 -16.16
CA GLU A 21 -17.52 -16.51 -16.15
C GLU A 21 -16.05 -16.23 -15.76
N ASP A 22 -15.65 -14.95 -15.80
CA ASP A 22 -14.33 -14.52 -15.34
C ASP A 22 -14.29 -14.45 -13.81
N ILE A 23 -13.11 -14.62 -13.24
CA ILE A 23 -12.89 -14.47 -11.79
C ILE A 23 -12.74 -12.97 -11.49
N TRP A 24 -13.48 -12.47 -10.49
CA TRP A 24 -13.26 -11.13 -9.96
C TRP A 24 -11.98 -11.12 -9.11
N SER A 25 -11.07 -10.18 -9.36
CA SER A 25 -9.82 -10.03 -8.60
C SER A 25 -10.04 -9.80 -7.10
N HIS A 26 -9.44 -10.61 -6.24
CA HIS A 26 -9.63 -10.44 -4.79
C HIS A 26 -8.52 -11.06 -3.94
N ARG A 27 -8.52 -10.68 -2.66
CA ARG A 27 -7.83 -11.33 -1.56
C ARG A 27 -8.84 -11.98 -0.63
N TRP A 28 -8.58 -13.21 -0.20
CA TRP A 28 -9.46 -13.89 0.75
C TRP A 28 -8.71 -14.94 1.58
N TYR A 29 -9.46 -15.63 2.42
CA TYR A 29 -9.00 -16.78 3.20
C TYR A 29 -9.77 -18.03 2.78
N LEU A 30 -9.07 -19.11 2.43
CA LEU A 30 -9.70 -20.40 2.12
C LEU A 30 -10.60 -20.84 3.28
N SER A 31 -10.13 -20.68 4.53
CA SER A 31 -10.89 -21.04 5.72
C SER A 31 -12.22 -20.30 5.87
N ALA A 32 -12.35 -19.08 5.32
CA ALA A 32 -13.61 -18.34 5.37
C ALA A 32 -14.66 -18.93 4.41
N GLY A 33 -14.24 -19.62 3.34
CA GLY A 33 -15.15 -20.31 2.41
C GLY A 33 -15.37 -21.80 2.71
N THR A 34 -14.34 -22.49 3.22
CA THR A 34 -14.34 -23.95 3.39
C THR A 34 -14.42 -24.41 4.86
N GLY A 35 -14.19 -23.51 5.82
CA GLY A 35 -14.11 -23.81 7.25
C GLY A 35 -12.70 -24.12 7.76
N SER A 36 -11.71 -24.32 6.89
CA SER A 36 -10.31 -24.58 7.29
C SER A 36 -9.30 -24.12 6.25
N ALA A 37 -8.04 -23.95 6.66
CA ALA A 37 -6.93 -23.82 5.71
C ALA A 37 -6.84 -25.07 4.81
N TYR A 38 -6.26 -24.92 3.63
CA TYR A 38 -5.92 -26.04 2.76
C TYR A 38 -4.59 -26.65 3.21
N VAL A 39 -4.58 -27.96 3.42
CA VAL A 39 -3.38 -28.74 3.77
C VAL A 39 -2.88 -29.43 2.51
N THR A 40 -1.65 -29.14 2.12
CA THR A 40 -1.00 -29.78 0.96
C THR A 40 -0.45 -31.15 1.31
N ASP A 41 -0.17 -31.97 0.31
CA ASP A 41 0.54 -33.25 0.47
C ASP A 41 2.07 -33.08 0.61
N ASP A 42 2.57 -31.83 0.66
CA ASP A 42 3.98 -31.50 0.72
C ASP A 42 4.47 -31.28 2.17
N SER A 43 5.68 -31.75 2.45
CA SER A 43 6.34 -31.56 3.75
C SER A 43 7.17 -30.28 3.77
N SER A 44 7.03 -29.50 4.83
CA SER A 44 7.92 -28.37 5.13
C SER A 44 9.29 -28.86 5.65
N PRO A 45 10.31 -27.99 5.72
CA PRO A 45 11.65 -28.36 6.20
C PRO A 45 11.71 -28.93 7.63
N ASP A 46 10.72 -28.62 8.45
CA ASP A 46 10.52 -29.10 9.83
C ASP A 46 9.59 -30.34 9.91
N CYS A 47 9.31 -30.99 8.79
CA CYS A 47 8.46 -32.17 8.67
C CYS A 47 6.99 -31.95 9.09
N ALA A 48 6.50 -30.71 9.06
CA ALA A 48 5.08 -30.41 9.12
C ALA A 48 4.46 -30.43 7.71
N THR A 49 3.14 -30.38 7.61
CA THR A 49 2.45 -30.18 6.32
C THR A 49 2.44 -28.71 5.96
N ILE A 50 2.67 -28.40 4.68
CA ILE A 50 2.51 -27.03 4.19
C ILE A 50 1.01 -26.72 4.12
N GLU A 51 0.62 -25.62 4.73
CA GLU A 51 -0.77 -25.14 4.77
C GLU A 51 -0.89 -23.80 4.05
N VAL A 52 -1.97 -23.62 3.28
CA VAL A 52 -2.32 -22.38 2.58
C VAL A 52 -3.65 -21.90 3.12
N ASN A 53 -3.74 -20.63 3.53
CA ASN A 53 -5.01 -20.04 3.96
C ASN A 53 -5.30 -18.72 3.27
N GLY A 54 -4.45 -17.71 3.50
CA GLY A 54 -4.57 -16.43 2.81
C GLY A 54 -4.08 -16.54 1.37
N TYR A 55 -4.85 -16.00 0.43
CA TYR A 55 -4.45 -15.93 -0.97
C TYR A 55 -4.88 -14.63 -1.64
N THR A 56 -4.19 -14.29 -2.70
CA THR A 56 -4.60 -13.28 -3.68
C THR A 56 -4.76 -13.94 -5.04
N ILE A 57 -5.76 -13.51 -5.81
CA ILE A 57 -5.99 -13.98 -7.17
C ILE A 57 -6.21 -12.76 -8.07
N GLN A 58 -5.39 -12.68 -9.12
CA GLN A 58 -5.35 -11.54 -10.05
C GLN A 58 -5.29 -12.06 -11.50
N PRO A 59 -5.78 -11.30 -12.48
CA PRO A 59 -5.81 -11.73 -13.88
C PRO A 59 -4.43 -11.61 -14.53
N GLU A 60 -4.20 -12.41 -15.58
CA GLU A 60 -3.06 -12.30 -16.49
C GLU A 60 -3.12 -11.01 -17.32
N THR A 61 -4.33 -10.56 -17.66
CA THR A 61 -4.55 -9.43 -18.56
C THR A 61 -5.43 -8.35 -17.96
N PHE A 62 -5.17 -7.11 -18.36
CA PHE A 62 -5.94 -5.92 -18.02
C PHE A 62 -6.21 -5.15 -19.33
N TYR A 63 -7.48 -4.94 -19.66
CA TYR A 63 -7.94 -4.38 -20.95
C TYR A 63 -7.29 -5.05 -22.19
N GLY A 64 -7.20 -6.39 -22.19
CA GLY A 64 -6.68 -7.16 -23.33
C GLY A 64 -5.16 -7.11 -23.52
N GLN A 65 -4.43 -6.57 -22.56
CA GLN A 65 -2.96 -6.55 -22.53
C GLN A 65 -2.46 -7.25 -21.26
N ILE A 66 -1.22 -7.76 -21.26
CA ILE A 66 -0.61 -8.31 -20.03
C ILE A 66 -0.69 -7.27 -18.91
N ALA A 67 -1.23 -7.67 -17.76
CA ALA A 67 -1.41 -6.81 -16.59
C ALA A 67 -0.05 -6.21 -16.15
N THR A 68 -0.09 -4.96 -15.71
CA THR A 68 1.10 -4.23 -15.23
C THR A 68 1.39 -4.57 -13.77
N ILE A 69 2.56 -4.19 -13.27
CA ILE A 69 3.03 -4.59 -11.94
C ILE A 69 2.23 -3.99 -10.77
N GLY A 70 1.53 -2.88 -10.98
CA GLY A 70 0.91 -2.07 -9.94
C GLY A 70 -0.06 -2.79 -9.00
N VAL A 71 -1.02 -3.55 -9.53
CA VAL A 71 -1.98 -4.32 -8.72
C VAL A 71 -1.25 -5.41 -7.94
N TYR A 72 -0.30 -6.12 -8.56
CA TYR A 72 0.49 -7.14 -7.86
C TYR A 72 1.35 -6.53 -6.75
N ALA A 73 1.90 -5.33 -6.94
CA ALA A 73 2.66 -4.62 -5.92
C ALA A 73 1.77 -4.21 -4.72
N HIS A 74 0.53 -3.81 -4.98
CA HIS A 74 -0.47 -3.51 -3.95
C HIS A 74 -0.82 -4.76 -3.12
N GLU A 75 -1.13 -5.88 -3.79
CA GLU A 75 -1.42 -7.16 -3.15
C GLU A 75 -0.22 -7.72 -2.38
N PHE A 76 0.99 -7.51 -2.89
CA PHE A 76 2.22 -7.83 -2.16
C PHE A 76 2.30 -7.05 -0.85
N GLY A 77 1.88 -5.78 -0.85
CA GLY A 77 1.75 -4.96 0.36
C GLY A 77 0.85 -5.59 1.42
N HIS A 78 -0.30 -6.15 1.05
CA HIS A 78 -1.15 -6.90 2.00
C HIS A 78 -0.48 -8.15 2.55
N GLY A 79 0.34 -8.84 1.74
CA GLY A 79 1.16 -9.96 2.18
C GLY A 79 2.17 -9.58 3.27
N LEU A 80 2.65 -8.33 3.23
CA LEU A 80 3.51 -7.75 4.26
C LEU A 80 2.74 -7.25 5.50
N GLY A 81 1.41 -7.35 5.50
CA GLY A 81 0.54 -6.93 6.61
C GLY A 81 0.00 -5.50 6.49
N LEU A 82 0.16 -4.84 5.35
CA LEU A 82 -0.36 -3.50 5.14
C LEU A 82 -1.89 -3.50 4.91
N PRO A 83 -2.62 -2.53 5.49
CA PRO A 83 -4.02 -2.32 5.16
C PRO A 83 -4.18 -1.52 3.86
N ASP A 84 -5.38 -1.54 3.30
CA ASP A 84 -5.82 -0.55 2.33
C ASP A 84 -5.81 0.85 2.96
N LEU A 85 -5.31 1.83 2.21
CA LEU A 85 -5.23 3.23 2.61
C LEU A 85 -6.10 4.15 1.75
N TYR A 86 -6.88 3.61 0.82
CA TYR A 86 -8.03 4.31 0.24
C TYR A 86 -9.23 4.21 1.19
N ASP A 87 -10.21 5.10 1.01
CA ASP A 87 -11.42 5.05 1.83
C ASP A 87 -12.40 4.00 1.30
N THR A 88 -12.55 2.91 2.04
CA THR A 88 -13.47 1.82 1.67
C THR A 88 -14.95 2.21 1.70
N ASP A 89 -15.33 3.27 2.43
CA ASP A 89 -16.71 3.78 2.45
C ASP A 89 -16.97 4.91 1.44
N TYR A 90 -15.98 5.20 0.58
CA TYR A 90 -16.02 6.20 -0.49
C TYR A 90 -16.29 7.63 0.00
N SER A 91 -16.07 7.94 1.29
CA SER A 91 -16.23 9.30 1.81
C SER A 91 -15.08 10.24 1.44
N SER A 92 -13.93 9.67 1.06
CA SER A 92 -12.74 10.38 0.57
C SER A 92 -11.89 9.48 -0.34
N GLU A 93 -10.79 10.00 -0.88
CA GLU A 93 -9.81 9.18 -1.64
C GLU A 93 -8.81 8.45 -0.73
N GLY A 94 -8.87 8.67 0.60
CA GLY A 94 -7.79 8.27 1.51
C GLY A 94 -6.45 8.86 1.07
N ILE A 95 -5.39 8.03 0.98
CA ILE A 95 -4.10 8.49 0.42
C ILE A 95 -4.13 8.72 -1.10
N GLY A 96 -5.17 8.25 -1.80
CA GLY A 96 -5.34 8.38 -3.24
C GLY A 96 -4.10 7.95 -4.05
N ASN A 97 -3.76 8.75 -5.05
CA ASN A 97 -2.60 8.51 -5.92
C ASN A 97 -1.25 8.75 -5.23
N TRP A 98 -1.18 9.14 -3.96
CA TRP A 98 0.10 9.47 -3.32
C TRP A 98 0.86 8.28 -2.76
N GLY A 99 0.24 7.10 -2.70
CA GLY A 99 0.95 5.89 -2.27
C GLY A 99 0.36 4.59 -2.77
N LEU A 100 1.20 3.55 -2.78
CA LEU A 100 0.92 2.23 -3.32
C LEU A 100 -0.35 1.57 -2.75
N MET A 101 -0.60 1.71 -1.44
CA MET A 101 -1.74 1.09 -0.76
C MET A 101 -3.07 1.85 -0.98
N GLY A 102 -3.09 2.82 -1.89
CA GLY A 102 -4.28 3.52 -2.36
C GLY A 102 -4.37 3.40 -3.89
N SER A 103 -4.89 4.43 -4.54
CA SER A 103 -4.94 4.52 -6.01
C SER A 103 -3.56 4.63 -6.66
N GLY A 104 -2.48 4.82 -5.89
CA GLY A 104 -1.11 4.85 -6.40
C GLY A 104 -0.65 3.52 -7.03
N SER A 105 -1.34 2.40 -6.78
CA SER A 105 -1.16 1.15 -7.51
C SER A 105 -1.45 1.27 -9.02
N TYR A 106 -2.29 2.23 -9.42
CA TYR A 106 -2.60 2.56 -10.81
C TYR A 106 -1.68 3.63 -11.40
N GLY A 107 -0.70 4.12 -10.64
CA GLY A 107 0.33 5.04 -11.10
C GLY A 107 1.05 4.51 -12.33
N GLY A 108 1.35 5.39 -13.29
CA GLY A 108 1.93 4.96 -14.55
C GLY A 108 2.44 6.10 -15.42
N VAL A 109 3.32 5.74 -16.36
CA VAL A 109 3.88 6.64 -17.39
C VAL A 109 3.26 6.36 -18.75
N ASN A 110 3.25 5.08 -19.18
CA ASN A 110 2.72 4.70 -20.49
C ASN A 110 1.40 3.95 -20.36
N ARG A 111 1.24 3.19 -19.29
CA ARG A 111 0.06 2.38 -18.98
C ARG A 111 -0.26 2.51 -17.50
N SER A 112 -1.54 2.48 -17.14
CA SER A 112 -1.93 2.45 -15.73
C SER A 112 -1.26 1.26 -15.02
N GLY A 113 -0.62 1.52 -13.88
CA GLY A 113 0.07 0.51 -13.07
C GLY A 113 1.44 0.06 -13.59
N ASP A 114 2.00 0.65 -14.66
CA ASP A 114 3.35 0.33 -15.14
C ASP A 114 4.47 0.97 -14.32
N ALA A 115 4.13 2.00 -13.54
CA ALA A 115 5.00 2.70 -12.60
C ALA A 115 4.18 3.05 -11.34
N PRO A 116 3.79 2.04 -10.54
CA PRO A 116 3.04 2.28 -9.31
C PRO A 116 3.83 3.18 -8.34
N ASN A 117 3.13 4.10 -7.69
CA ASN A 117 3.76 5.10 -6.84
C ASN A 117 4.40 4.47 -5.60
N HIS A 118 5.45 5.08 -5.08
CA HIS A 118 6.13 4.59 -3.88
C HIS A 118 5.18 4.45 -2.68
N MET A 119 5.47 3.47 -1.82
CA MET A 119 4.88 3.40 -0.48
C MET A 119 5.18 4.70 0.29
N THR A 120 4.21 5.19 1.07
CA THR A 120 4.35 6.41 1.88
C THR A 120 5.32 6.18 3.04
N ALA A 121 5.75 7.28 3.66
CA ALA A 121 6.54 7.24 4.90
C ALA A 121 5.89 6.36 5.99
N TRP A 122 4.57 6.49 6.17
CA TRP A 122 3.82 5.70 7.15
C TRP A 122 3.89 4.20 6.84
N THR A 123 3.63 3.82 5.59
CA THR A 123 3.65 2.41 5.15
C THR A 123 5.01 1.77 5.40
N LYS A 124 6.09 2.48 5.05
CA LYS A 124 7.46 2.00 5.26
C LYS A 124 7.83 1.95 6.75
N ALA A 125 7.40 2.91 7.56
CA ALA A 125 7.61 2.89 9.01
C ALA A 125 6.82 1.77 9.69
N TYR A 126 5.58 1.51 9.25
CA TYR A 126 4.74 0.42 9.75
C TYR A 126 5.40 -0.95 9.54
N LEU A 127 6.04 -1.14 8.38
CA LEU A 127 6.82 -2.35 8.07
C LEU A 127 8.19 -2.41 8.76
N GLY A 128 8.58 -1.37 9.53
CA GLY A 128 9.89 -1.27 10.15
C GLY A 128 11.04 -1.03 9.17
N TRP A 129 10.75 -0.62 7.93
CA TRP A 129 11.77 -0.29 6.91
C TRP A 129 12.36 1.10 7.12
N LEU A 130 11.65 1.95 7.85
CA LEU A 130 12.09 3.28 8.24
C LEU A 130 11.88 3.49 9.73
N ASP A 131 12.78 4.26 10.32
CA ASP A 131 12.63 4.84 11.66
C ASP A 131 12.83 6.37 11.57
N PRO A 132 11.81 7.13 11.14
CA PRO A 132 11.96 8.55 10.90
C PRO A 132 12.21 9.33 12.20
N PRO A 133 13.14 10.30 12.22
CA PRO A 133 13.32 11.18 13.36
C PRO A 133 11.99 11.86 13.72
N THR A 134 11.74 11.91 15.02
CA THR A 134 10.57 12.58 15.59
C THR A 134 10.94 13.99 16.00
N VAL A 135 10.18 14.97 15.53
CA VAL A 135 10.35 16.40 15.84
C VAL A 135 9.01 16.98 16.26
N THR A 136 9.00 17.74 17.35
CA THR A 136 7.81 18.50 17.75
C THR A 136 7.76 19.85 17.04
N THR A 137 6.58 20.41 16.81
CA THR A 137 6.45 21.71 16.11
C THR A 137 7.22 22.86 16.79
N GLY A 138 7.44 22.80 18.11
CA GLY A 138 8.22 23.80 18.85
C GLY A 138 9.74 23.69 18.69
N GLU A 139 10.22 22.56 18.15
CA GLU A 139 11.63 22.27 17.83
C GLU A 139 11.99 22.60 16.39
N LEU A 140 11.00 22.90 15.53
CA LEU A 140 11.21 23.41 14.17
C LEU A 140 11.76 24.83 14.23
N ARG A 141 13.04 24.96 14.58
CA ARG A 141 13.75 26.25 14.69
C ARG A 141 14.75 26.47 13.56
N ASP A 142 15.22 25.38 12.96
CA ASP A 142 16.16 25.37 11.84
C ASP A 142 15.53 24.76 10.58
N SER A 143 16.08 25.08 9.41
CA SER A 143 15.67 24.47 8.15
C SER A 143 16.05 22.98 8.12
N ILE A 144 15.06 22.11 7.97
CA ILE A 144 15.27 20.67 7.71
C ILE A 144 15.29 20.45 6.19
N SER A 145 16.32 19.78 5.70
CA SER A 145 16.41 19.37 4.29
C SER A 145 16.01 17.91 4.15
N LEU A 146 15.06 17.62 3.27
CA LEU A 146 14.65 16.26 2.92
C LEU A 146 15.00 15.99 1.45
N ASN A 147 15.90 15.04 1.20
CA ASN A 147 16.16 14.61 -0.17
C ASN A 147 14.97 13.79 -0.70
N ASN A 148 14.88 13.66 -2.03
CA ASN A 148 13.81 12.92 -2.68
C ASN A 148 13.80 11.45 -2.24
N VAL A 149 12.62 10.91 -1.91
CA VAL A 149 12.43 9.53 -1.45
C VAL A 149 12.91 8.44 -2.42
N SER A 150 13.05 8.76 -3.71
CA SER A 150 13.59 7.80 -4.69
C SER A 150 15.10 7.59 -4.54
N GLN A 151 15.78 8.45 -3.77
CA GLN A 151 17.24 8.49 -3.63
C GLN A 151 17.71 8.47 -2.16
N SER A 152 16.82 8.76 -1.20
CA SER A 152 17.14 8.74 0.22
C SER A 152 16.01 8.15 1.05
N ASN A 153 16.34 7.87 2.31
CA ASN A 153 15.39 7.52 3.35
C ASN A 153 15.14 8.72 4.28
N ASP A 154 15.11 9.93 3.71
CA ASP A 154 14.89 11.16 4.49
C ASP A 154 13.40 11.38 4.69
N TYR A 155 12.96 11.16 5.92
CA TYR A 155 11.59 11.25 6.36
C TYR A 155 11.52 11.96 7.70
N LEU A 156 10.40 12.60 7.99
CA LEU A 156 10.20 13.29 9.26
C LEU A 156 8.86 12.90 9.87
N LYS A 157 8.86 12.52 11.14
CA LYS A 157 7.64 12.38 11.94
C LYS A 157 7.44 13.66 12.75
N LEU A 158 6.36 14.38 12.49
CA LEU A 158 6.00 15.61 13.18
C LEU A 158 4.92 15.37 14.23
N LEU A 159 5.18 15.80 15.46
CA LEU A 159 4.24 15.77 16.58
C LEU A 159 3.87 17.20 17.01
N ASN A 160 2.73 17.32 17.68
CA ASN A 160 2.37 18.57 18.36
C ASN A 160 3.34 18.88 19.52
N GLU A 161 3.35 20.14 19.97
CA GLU A 161 4.28 20.62 21.02
C GLU A 161 4.15 19.88 22.36
N SER A 162 2.99 19.31 22.65
CA SER A 162 2.76 18.58 23.90
C SER A 162 3.32 17.16 23.88
N ASN A 163 3.80 16.67 22.72
CA ASN A 163 4.14 15.27 22.47
C ASN A 163 3.01 14.30 22.89
N ASN A 164 1.79 14.82 22.99
CA ASN A 164 0.58 14.08 23.33
C ASN A 164 -0.39 14.28 22.18
N THR A 165 -0.27 13.36 21.23
CA THR A 165 -1.00 13.39 19.98
C THR A 165 -2.36 12.71 20.04
N ASN A 166 -2.67 11.99 21.12
CA ASN A 166 -3.78 11.02 21.15
C ASN A 166 -3.77 10.07 19.92
N GLY A 167 -2.58 9.78 19.38
CA GLY A 167 -2.42 8.97 18.16
C GLY A 167 -2.49 9.75 16.84
N GLU A 168 -2.48 11.09 16.86
CA GLU A 168 -2.48 11.95 15.66
C GLU A 168 -1.14 12.63 15.35
N TYR A 169 -0.55 12.36 14.20
CA TYR A 169 0.73 12.95 13.82
C TYR A 169 0.85 13.11 12.32
N PHE A 170 1.93 13.76 11.87
CA PHE A 170 2.19 13.93 10.45
C PHE A 170 3.49 13.23 10.07
N TYR A 171 3.53 12.67 8.86
CA TYR A 171 4.77 12.39 8.18
C TYR A 171 5.02 13.43 7.11
N VAL A 172 6.28 13.85 6.95
CA VAL A 172 6.73 14.71 5.86
C VAL A 172 7.78 13.97 5.05
N GLU A 173 7.59 13.97 3.73
CA GLU A 173 8.49 13.33 2.78
C GLU A 173 8.62 14.18 1.50
N ASN A 174 9.77 14.13 0.83
CA ASN A 174 9.97 14.86 -0.43
C ASN A 174 9.75 13.92 -1.62
N ARG A 175 8.69 14.14 -2.38
CA ARG A 175 8.29 13.35 -3.55
C ARG A 175 8.56 14.13 -4.82
N GLN A 176 9.27 13.54 -5.78
CA GLN A 176 9.53 14.15 -7.09
C GLN A 176 9.03 13.24 -8.19
N GLN A 177 8.59 13.79 -9.32
CA GLN A 177 8.05 13.01 -10.46
C GLN A 177 9.17 12.29 -11.24
N VAL A 178 9.85 11.36 -10.58
CA VAL A 178 10.98 10.58 -11.11
C VAL A 178 10.83 9.10 -10.79
N GLY A 179 11.47 8.25 -11.58
CA GLY A 179 11.38 6.79 -11.39
C GLY A 179 9.94 6.29 -11.42
N PHE A 180 9.53 5.57 -10.38
CA PHE A 180 8.16 5.07 -10.21
C PHE A 180 7.16 6.18 -9.84
N ASP A 181 7.61 7.29 -9.27
CA ASP A 181 6.74 8.42 -8.90
C ASP A 181 6.46 9.39 -10.05
N LYS A 182 6.87 9.07 -11.29
CA LYS A 182 6.58 9.91 -12.47
C LYS A 182 5.10 10.20 -12.68
N GLY A 183 4.22 9.30 -12.23
CA GLY A 183 2.77 9.42 -12.34
C GLY A 183 2.10 10.17 -11.17
N LEU A 184 2.87 10.73 -10.23
CA LEU A 184 2.28 11.45 -9.09
C LEU A 184 1.45 12.67 -9.54
N PRO A 185 0.41 13.08 -8.81
CA PRO A 185 -0.38 14.27 -9.13
C PRO A 185 0.41 15.59 -9.06
N GLY A 186 1.53 15.60 -8.34
CA GLY A 186 2.44 16.74 -8.20
C GLY A 186 3.75 16.34 -7.50
N GLU A 187 4.65 17.29 -7.33
CA GLU A 187 5.96 17.10 -6.68
C GLU A 187 6.25 18.18 -5.63
N GLY A 188 7.16 17.86 -4.71
CA GLY A 188 7.52 18.69 -3.56
C GLY A 188 7.34 17.92 -2.25
N LEU A 189 7.01 18.64 -1.18
CA LEU A 189 6.75 18.03 0.11
C LEU A 189 5.34 17.41 0.12
N LEU A 190 5.28 16.13 0.45
CA LEU A 190 4.05 15.44 0.81
C LEU A 190 3.97 15.39 2.33
N VAL A 191 2.90 15.97 2.87
CA VAL A 191 2.56 15.89 4.30
C VAL A 191 1.37 14.96 4.45
N THR A 192 1.55 13.86 5.20
CA THR A 192 0.51 12.87 5.44
C THR A 192 0.05 12.94 6.89
N HIS A 193 -1.23 13.23 7.12
CA HIS A 193 -1.84 13.16 8.44
C HIS A 193 -2.20 11.71 8.79
N ILE A 194 -1.80 11.27 9.98
CA ILE A 194 -2.05 9.94 10.52
C ILE A 194 -2.90 10.07 11.76
N ASN A 195 -4.00 9.33 11.82
CA ASN A 195 -4.82 9.17 13.02
C ASN A 195 -4.94 7.67 13.36
N GLU A 196 -4.23 7.25 14.40
CA GLU A 196 -4.16 5.83 14.80
C GLU A 196 -5.48 5.28 15.32
N SER A 197 -6.34 6.11 15.91
CA SER A 197 -7.68 5.67 16.37
C SER A 197 -8.58 5.21 15.22
N ARG A 198 -8.19 5.55 13.99
CA ARG A 198 -8.92 5.21 12.77
C ARG A 198 -8.22 4.13 11.95
N LEU A 199 -7.05 3.63 12.35
CA LEU A 199 -6.33 2.56 11.63
C LEU A 199 -7.05 1.20 11.67
N GLY A 200 -8.12 1.07 12.45
CA GLY A 200 -9.09 -0.01 12.37
C GLY A 200 -10.13 0.11 11.24
N GLY A 201 -9.95 1.03 10.28
CA GLY A 201 -10.75 1.08 9.04
C GLY A 201 -10.88 2.41 8.29
N ARG A 202 -10.17 3.50 8.63
CA ARG A 202 -10.39 4.85 8.06
C ARG A 202 -9.17 5.79 8.15
N LEU A 203 -8.18 5.69 7.26
CA LEU A 203 -7.16 6.75 7.18
C LEU A 203 -7.77 8.01 6.52
N CYS A 204 -7.99 9.09 7.28
CA CYS A 204 -8.36 10.38 6.71
C CYS A 204 -7.10 11.20 6.40
N VAL A 205 -6.76 11.32 5.12
CA VAL A 205 -5.80 12.31 4.63
C VAL A 205 -6.57 13.60 4.34
N LEU A 206 -6.15 14.73 4.93
CA LEU A 206 -6.66 16.05 4.57
C LEU A 206 -5.50 17.04 4.36
N GLU A 207 -5.53 17.62 3.18
CA GLU A 207 -4.96 18.89 2.67
C GLU A 207 -3.45 19.11 2.59
N GLN A 208 -3.02 19.48 1.38
CA GLN A 208 -1.78 20.19 1.07
C GLN A 208 -1.89 21.64 1.57
N LEU A 209 -0.82 22.14 2.20
CA LEU A 209 -0.51 23.58 2.25
C LEU A 209 0.36 23.97 1.05
#